data_AF-A0A2H3DYS6-F1
#
_entry.id   AF-A0A2H3DYS6-F1
#
_cell.length_a   1.000
_cell.length_b   1.000
_cell.length_c   1.000
_cell.angle_alpha   90.00
_cell.angle_beta   90.00
_cell.angle_gamma   90.00
#
_symmetry.space_group_name_H-M   'P 1'
#
loop_
_entity.id
_entity.type
_entity.pdbx_description
1 polymer ?
#
loop_
_entity_poly.entity_id
_entity_poly.type
_entity_poly.pdbx_seq_one_letter_code
_entity_poly.pdbx_strand_id
1 'polypeptide(L)'
;MALPTALPACSLPYLTAICWRIATQITVALPLGNAARHAGQAEDQLKHVEKQQAHDEDLFNAQWEENSSLRFRLARLQLREVLTDGGDNHQARLGEESLLCEFCFGTLCHTLMLRECGHSFCSPCLWLWFQREVESHPDVLRQLTCPECRVPVFFYLTINYRLQTAASQLSRVYPQSDCEGGLAHELGYHGPTSWAMFDRRLRNLVPNI
;
A
#
# COMPACT_ATOMS: atom_id res chain seq x y z
N MET A 1 -30.71 -19.28 34.35
CA MET A 1 -29.25 -19.46 34.15
C MET A 1 -29.02 -19.59 32.65
N ALA A 2 -28.57 -18.51 32.00
CA ALA A 2 -28.34 -18.45 30.56
C ALA A 2 -26.83 -18.39 30.31
N LEU A 3 -26.30 -19.28 29.47
CA LEU A 3 -24.93 -19.23 28.96
C LEU A 3 -24.79 -18.13 27.89
N PRO A 4 -23.64 -17.45 27.79
CA PRO A 4 -23.43 -16.49 26.72
C PRO A 4 -23.02 -17.16 25.41
N THR A 5 -23.53 -16.54 24.36
CA THR A 5 -23.38 -16.80 22.93
C THR A 5 -21.94 -16.67 22.40
N ALA A 6 -21.66 -17.45 21.37
CA ALA A 6 -20.39 -17.57 20.66
C ALA A 6 -19.84 -16.24 20.10
N LEU A 7 -18.51 -16.11 20.13
CA LEU A 7 -17.74 -15.07 19.44
C LEU A 7 -17.53 -15.41 17.95
N PRO A 8 -17.44 -14.43 17.04
CA PRO A 8 -17.26 -14.65 15.61
C PRO A 8 -15.83 -15.09 15.28
N ALA A 9 -15.70 -16.01 14.32
CA ALA A 9 -14.44 -16.56 13.85
C ALA A 9 -13.66 -15.53 13.00
N CYS A 10 -12.46 -15.14 13.44
CA CYS A 10 -11.51 -14.35 12.66
C CYS A 10 -10.70 -15.28 11.73
N SER A 11 -10.82 -15.10 10.42
CA SER A 11 -10.21 -15.91 9.38
C SER A 11 -8.88 -15.32 8.88
N LEU A 12 -7.86 -15.26 9.75
CA LEU A 12 -6.48 -14.98 9.37
C LEU A 12 -5.54 -15.96 10.10
N PRO A 13 -4.79 -16.83 9.39
CA PRO A 13 -4.00 -17.91 10.01
C PRO A 13 -2.81 -17.44 10.85
N TYR A 14 -2.41 -16.16 10.73
CA TYR A 14 -1.32 -15.59 11.52
C TYR A 14 -1.78 -15.09 12.90
N LEU A 15 -3.02 -14.60 13.00
CA LEU A 15 -3.60 -14.12 14.25
C LEU A 15 -4.05 -15.27 15.18
N THR A 16 -4.36 -16.44 14.63
CA THR A 16 -4.74 -17.62 15.43
C THR A 16 -3.58 -18.17 16.26
N ALA A 17 -2.35 -18.14 15.73
CA ALA A 17 -1.15 -18.59 16.45
C ALA A 17 -0.76 -17.64 17.59
N ILE A 18 -0.91 -16.33 17.39
CA ILE A 18 -0.64 -15.31 18.40
C ILE A 18 -1.73 -15.35 19.49
N CYS A 19 -3.02 -15.43 19.11
CA CYS A 19 -4.12 -15.56 20.06
C CYS A 19 -4.02 -16.85 20.90
N TRP A 20 -3.56 -17.97 20.33
CA TRP A 20 -3.38 -19.20 21.09
C TRP A 20 -2.24 -19.11 22.12
N ARG A 21 -1.12 -18.46 21.79
CA ARG A 21 -0.01 -18.24 22.74
C ARG A 21 -0.39 -17.30 23.89
N ILE A 22 -1.22 -16.30 23.62
CA ILE A 22 -1.70 -15.38 24.65
C ILE A 22 -2.74 -16.07 25.56
N ALA A 23 -3.69 -16.84 24.98
CA ALA A 23 -4.71 -17.54 25.75
C ALA A 23 -4.15 -18.65 26.66
N THR A 24 -3.08 -19.35 26.22
CA THR A 24 -2.44 -20.41 27.02
C THR A 24 -1.62 -19.87 28.20
N GLN A 25 -1.05 -18.67 28.11
CA GLN A 25 -0.37 -18.01 29.22
C GLN A 25 -1.35 -17.57 30.33
N ILE A 26 -2.57 -17.18 29.98
CA ILE A 26 -3.57 -16.66 30.92
C ILE A 26 -4.21 -17.78 31.78
N THR A 27 -4.23 -19.03 31.30
CA THR A 27 -5.03 -20.09 31.93
C THR A 27 -4.31 -20.85 33.06
N VAL A 28 -2.98 -20.72 33.19
CA VAL A 28 -2.19 -21.61 34.09
C VAL A 28 -1.72 -20.97 35.40
N ALA A 29 -1.89 -19.65 35.61
CA ALA A 29 -1.46 -19.04 36.86
C ALA A 29 -2.30 -17.82 37.26
N LEU A 30 -3.31 -18.01 38.12
CA LEU A 30 -3.78 -16.92 38.98
C LEU A 30 -4.35 -17.44 40.31
N PRO A 31 -3.59 -17.30 41.40
CA PRO A 31 -4.16 -17.21 42.75
C PRO A 31 -4.96 -15.89 42.84
N LEU A 32 -6.19 -15.97 43.33
CA LEU A 32 -7.19 -14.88 43.43
C LEU A 32 -6.78 -13.66 44.29
N GLY A 33 -5.55 -13.59 44.80
CA GLY A 33 -5.10 -12.56 45.75
C GLY A 33 -4.43 -11.31 45.15
N ASN A 34 -3.93 -11.35 43.91
CA ASN A 34 -3.13 -10.27 43.31
C ASN A 34 -3.68 -9.70 41.99
N ALA A 35 -4.91 -10.04 41.62
CA ALA A 35 -5.49 -9.70 40.31
C ALA A 35 -5.45 -8.20 39.97
N ALA A 36 -5.70 -7.32 40.96
CA ALA A 36 -5.66 -5.87 40.74
C ALA A 36 -4.26 -5.33 40.40
N ARG A 37 -3.20 -5.93 40.97
CA ARG A 37 -1.81 -5.51 40.72
C ARG A 37 -1.32 -5.99 39.35
N HIS A 38 -1.77 -7.17 38.91
CA HIS A 38 -1.48 -7.69 37.57
C HIS A 38 -2.27 -6.97 36.46
N ALA A 39 -3.50 -6.52 36.74
CA ALA A 39 -4.30 -5.75 35.78
C ALA A 39 -3.66 -4.41 35.43
N GLY A 40 -3.19 -3.64 36.43
CA GLY A 40 -2.49 -2.38 36.18
C GLY A 40 -1.19 -2.57 35.39
N GLN A 41 -0.45 -3.63 35.68
CA GLN A 41 0.80 -3.94 34.98
C GLN A 41 0.58 -4.35 33.51
N ALA A 42 -0.55 -5.01 33.20
CA ALA A 42 -0.93 -5.36 31.85
C ALA A 42 -1.39 -4.14 31.03
N GLU A 43 -2.11 -3.19 31.62
CA GLU A 43 -2.51 -1.95 30.96
C GLU A 43 -1.30 -1.08 30.60
N ASP A 44 -0.32 -0.96 31.51
CA ASP A 44 0.92 -0.20 31.24
C ASP A 44 1.76 -0.87 30.13
N GLN A 45 1.78 -2.20 30.08
CA GLN A 45 2.42 -2.94 28.99
C GLN A 45 1.72 -2.71 27.65
N LEU A 46 0.39 -2.70 27.62
CA LEU A 46 -0.38 -2.45 26.40
C LEU A 46 -0.11 -1.05 25.85
N LYS A 47 -0.15 -0.02 26.72
CA LYS A 47 0.17 1.36 26.33
C LYS A 47 1.60 1.50 25.79
N HIS A 48 2.55 0.75 26.36
CA HIS A 48 3.93 0.76 25.87
C HIS A 48 4.04 0.12 24.49
N VAL A 49 3.35 -0.99 24.25
CA VAL A 49 3.31 -1.66 22.93
C VAL A 49 2.65 -0.77 21.88
N GLU A 50 1.51 -0.14 22.20
CA GLU A 50 0.83 0.80 21.28
C GLU A 50 1.73 1.99 20.92
N LYS A 51 2.42 2.56 21.90
CA LYS A 51 3.37 3.66 21.68
C LYS A 51 4.54 3.23 20.81
N GLN A 52 5.06 2.02 21.02
CA GLN A 52 6.13 1.46 20.20
C GLN A 52 5.67 1.23 18.76
N GLN A 53 4.47 0.70 18.57
CA GLN A 53 3.90 0.45 17.25
C GLN A 53 3.70 1.74 16.47
N ALA A 54 3.18 2.80 17.10
CA ALA A 54 3.04 4.11 16.47
C ALA A 54 4.41 4.70 16.06
N HIS A 55 5.42 4.58 16.94
CA HIS A 55 6.77 5.05 16.63
C HIS A 55 7.41 4.27 15.47
N ASP A 56 7.22 2.95 15.41
CA ASP A 56 7.76 2.11 14.33
C ASP A 56 7.06 2.41 13.00
N GLU A 57 5.76 2.71 13.01
CA GLU A 57 5.00 3.14 11.84
C GLU A 57 5.48 4.51 11.32
N ASP A 58 5.71 5.48 12.22
CA ASP A 58 6.28 6.79 11.88
C ASP A 58 7.68 6.66 11.28
N LEU A 59 8.54 5.83 11.88
CA LEU A 59 9.91 5.58 11.38
C LEU A 59 9.87 4.94 10.00
N PHE A 60 9.00 3.95 9.79
CA PHE A 60 8.81 3.31 8.49
C PHE A 60 8.31 4.31 7.44
N ASN A 61 7.32 5.15 7.78
CA ASN A 61 6.79 6.16 6.87
C ASN A 61 7.86 7.19 6.48
N ALA A 62 8.63 7.70 7.44
CA ALA A 62 9.74 8.62 7.17
C ALA A 62 10.83 7.97 6.28
N GLN A 63 11.21 6.74 6.60
CA GLN A 63 12.20 6.00 5.83
C GLN A 63 11.69 5.63 4.43
N TRP A 64 10.39 5.36 4.29
CA TRP A 64 9.74 5.14 3.01
C TRP A 64 9.76 6.42 2.17
N GLU A 65 9.41 7.58 2.73
CA GLU A 65 9.46 8.87 2.03
C GLU A 65 10.88 9.22 1.57
N GLU A 66 11.87 9.05 2.44
CA GLU A 66 13.28 9.33 2.11
C GLU A 66 13.83 8.37 1.04
N ASN A 67 13.61 7.06 1.20
CA ASN A 67 14.06 6.08 0.21
C ASN A 67 13.33 6.23 -1.13
N SER A 68 12.04 6.56 -1.10
CA SER A 68 11.27 6.88 -2.31
C SER A 68 11.85 8.11 -3.00
N SER A 69 12.17 9.16 -2.26
CA SER A 69 12.77 10.40 -2.79
C SER A 69 14.18 10.17 -3.37
N LEU A 70 15.04 9.41 -2.69
CA LEU A 70 16.38 9.11 -3.17
C LEU A 70 16.36 8.18 -4.39
N ARG A 71 15.49 7.18 -4.40
CA ARG A 71 15.29 6.30 -5.56
C ARG A 71 14.76 7.08 -6.75
N PHE A 72 13.82 8.01 -6.54
CA PHE A 72 13.34 8.92 -7.58
C PHE A 72 14.49 9.73 -8.18
N ARG A 73 15.33 10.34 -7.34
CA ARG A 73 16.48 11.14 -7.81
C ARG A 73 17.50 10.29 -8.57
N LEU A 74 17.81 9.08 -8.10
CA LEU A 74 18.74 8.17 -8.76
C LEU A 74 18.20 7.66 -10.10
N ALA A 75 16.96 7.17 -10.13
CA ALA A 75 16.34 6.69 -11.37
C ALA A 75 16.26 7.81 -12.42
N ARG A 76 15.90 9.03 -11.98
CA ARG A 76 15.86 10.20 -12.86
C ARG A 76 17.23 10.64 -13.37
N LEU A 77 18.29 10.54 -12.55
CA LEU A 77 19.66 10.80 -12.99
C LEU A 77 20.16 9.74 -13.98
N GLN A 78 19.88 8.45 -13.73
CA GLN A 78 20.23 7.37 -14.63
C GLN A 78 19.49 7.47 -15.97
N LEU A 79 18.21 7.88 -15.96
CA LEU A 79 17.47 8.18 -17.19
C LEU A 79 18.12 9.32 -17.97
N ARG A 80 18.48 10.40 -17.26
CA ARG A 80 19.09 11.58 -17.87
C ARG A 80 20.42 11.26 -18.54
N GLU A 81 21.24 10.42 -17.91
CA GLU A 81 22.55 9.99 -18.42
C GLU A 81 22.41 9.18 -19.73
N VAL A 82 21.52 8.18 -19.74
CA VAL A 82 21.22 7.35 -20.93
C VAL A 82 20.62 8.20 -22.07
N LEU A 83 19.78 9.17 -21.74
CA LEU A 83 19.14 10.06 -22.72
C LEU A 83 20.06 11.13 -23.31
N THR A 84 21.21 11.40 -22.69
CA THR A 84 22.15 12.43 -23.15
C THR A 84 23.21 11.95 -24.14
N ASP A 85 23.32 10.64 -24.39
CA ASP A 85 24.31 10.06 -25.31
C ASP A 85 23.81 9.91 -26.76
N GLY A 86 22.52 10.17 -27.02
CA GLY A 86 21.91 10.09 -28.37
C GLY A 86 21.48 11.46 -28.91
N GLY A 87 22.05 11.86 -30.06
CA GLY A 87 21.91 13.19 -30.66
C GLY A 87 20.47 13.70 -30.93
N ASP A 88 20.29 14.99 -30.66
CA ASP A 88 19.42 16.00 -31.31
C ASP A 88 18.03 15.63 -31.86
N ASN A 89 17.26 14.78 -31.16
CA ASN A 89 15.81 14.69 -31.39
C ASN A 89 15.02 15.05 -30.11
N HIS A 90 14.80 16.35 -29.91
CA HIS A 90 14.07 16.90 -28.75
C HIS A 90 12.62 16.40 -28.61
N GLN A 91 12.02 15.79 -29.64
CA GLN A 91 10.67 15.24 -29.60
C GLN A 91 10.56 13.89 -28.85
N ALA A 92 11.67 13.14 -28.71
CA ALA A 92 11.68 11.83 -28.04
C ALA A 92 11.85 11.93 -26.51
N ARG A 93 12.42 13.04 -26.01
CA ARG A 93 12.77 13.19 -24.58
C ARG A 93 11.60 13.42 -23.63
N LEU A 94 10.43 13.85 -24.13
CA LEU A 94 9.22 13.99 -23.31
C LEU A 94 8.49 12.65 -23.08
N GLY A 95 8.92 11.57 -23.73
CA GLY A 95 8.23 10.29 -23.74
C GLY A 95 8.71 9.24 -22.74
N GLU A 96 9.90 9.38 -22.16
CA GLU A 96 10.51 8.30 -21.34
C GLU A 96 10.31 8.47 -19.83
N GLU A 97 10.38 9.70 -19.30
CA GLU A 97 10.07 9.97 -17.88
C GLU A 97 8.62 9.60 -17.55
N SER A 98 7.73 9.62 -18.54
CA SER A 98 6.32 9.22 -18.42
C SER A 98 6.09 7.70 -18.44
N LEU A 99 7.15 6.89 -18.60
CA LEU A 99 7.08 5.42 -18.67
C LEU A 99 7.55 4.72 -17.39
N LEU A 100 8.01 5.49 -16.40
CA LEU A 100 8.37 4.97 -15.09
C LEU A 100 7.23 5.16 -14.09
N CYS A 101 7.15 4.25 -13.14
CA CYS A 101 6.21 4.36 -12.03
C CYS A 101 6.85 5.11 -10.87
N GLU A 102 6.19 6.15 -10.38
CA GLU A 102 6.64 6.95 -9.22
C GLU A 102 6.75 6.16 -7.89
N PHE A 103 6.15 4.96 -7.80
CA PHE A 103 6.19 4.15 -6.59
C PHE A 103 7.30 3.12 -6.57
N CYS A 104 7.38 2.31 -7.63
CA CYS A 104 8.36 1.23 -7.69
C CYS A 104 9.62 1.63 -8.43
N PHE A 105 9.64 2.81 -9.07
CA PHE A 105 10.74 3.35 -9.89
C PHE A 105 11.14 2.47 -11.09
N GLY A 106 10.52 1.30 -11.25
CA GLY A 106 10.58 0.49 -12.43
C GLY A 106 9.65 0.97 -13.53
N THR A 107 9.82 0.33 -14.69
CA THR A 107 8.98 0.55 -15.87
C THR A 107 7.51 0.25 -15.56
N LEU A 108 6.60 1.09 -16.03
CA LEU A 108 5.16 0.93 -15.81
C LEU A 108 4.68 -0.45 -16.31
N CYS A 109 3.99 -1.19 -15.45
CA CYS A 109 3.34 -2.45 -15.78
C CYS A 109 1.88 -2.43 -15.32
N HIS A 110 1.00 -2.98 -16.15
CA HIS A 110 -0.45 -2.86 -15.98
C HIS A 110 -0.85 -1.40 -15.70
N THR A 111 -0.46 -0.49 -16.59
CA THR A 111 -0.53 0.95 -16.36
C THR A 111 -1.96 1.44 -16.17
N LEU A 112 -2.22 2.07 -15.03
CA LEU A 112 -3.46 2.79 -14.74
C LEU A 112 -3.18 4.28 -14.75
N MET A 113 -4.05 5.03 -15.42
CA MET A 113 -4.03 6.48 -15.47
C MET A 113 -5.21 7.05 -14.68
N LEU A 114 -4.93 8.01 -13.81
CA LEU A 114 -5.93 8.80 -13.10
C LEU A 114 -6.50 9.85 -14.06
N ARG A 115 -7.82 9.89 -14.25
CA ARG A 115 -8.43 10.78 -15.25
C ARG A 115 -8.36 12.26 -14.90
N GLU A 116 -8.39 12.57 -13.61
CA GLU A 116 -8.48 13.93 -13.08
C GLU A 116 -7.17 14.70 -13.26
N CYS A 117 -6.03 14.01 -13.24
CA CYS A 117 -4.71 14.62 -13.31
C CYS A 117 -3.79 14.04 -14.39
N GLY A 118 -4.13 12.90 -15.00
CA GLY A 118 -3.34 12.26 -16.06
C GLY A 118 -2.12 11.45 -15.57
N HIS A 119 -1.81 11.47 -14.26
CA HIS A 119 -0.69 10.70 -13.72
C HIS A 119 -0.95 9.20 -13.85
N SER A 120 0.13 8.46 -14.17
CA SER A 120 0.08 7.03 -14.50
C SER A 120 0.96 6.23 -13.55
N PHE A 121 0.45 5.09 -13.10
CA PHE A 121 1.10 4.24 -12.11
C PHE A 121 0.96 2.77 -12.49
N CYS A 122 1.82 1.92 -11.94
CA CYS A 122 1.58 0.48 -11.98
C CYS A 122 0.30 0.18 -11.20
N SER A 123 -0.57 -0.65 -11.79
CA SER A 123 -1.80 -1.13 -11.14
C SER A 123 -1.60 -1.59 -9.68
N PRO A 124 -0.64 -2.47 -9.33
CA PRO A 124 -0.42 -2.88 -7.93
C PRO A 124 0.06 -1.75 -7.02
N CYS A 125 0.89 -0.83 -7.53
CA CYS A 125 1.41 0.28 -6.74
C CYS A 125 0.31 1.26 -6.35
N LEU A 126 -0.55 1.60 -7.31
CA LEU A 126 -1.69 2.47 -7.05
C LEU A 126 -2.72 1.79 -6.12
N TRP A 127 -2.90 0.48 -6.25
CA TRP A 127 -3.77 -0.28 -5.36
C TRP A 127 -3.28 -0.26 -3.91
N LEU A 128 -1.99 -0.51 -3.68
CA LEU A 128 -1.36 -0.44 -2.36
C LEU A 128 -1.54 0.93 -1.70
N TRP A 129 -1.33 2.00 -2.48
CA TRP A 129 -1.52 3.37 -2.00
C TRP A 129 -2.95 3.60 -1.52
N PHE A 130 -3.94 3.25 -2.34
CA PHE A 130 -5.34 3.42 -1.97
C PHE A 130 -5.77 2.51 -0.82
N GLN A 131 -5.25 1.29 -0.74
CA GLN A 131 -5.51 0.42 0.39
C GLN A 131 -5.02 1.03 1.70
N ARG A 132 -3.80 1.58 1.71
CA ARG A 132 -3.23 2.25 2.89
C ARG A 132 -4.03 3.50 3.29
N GLU A 133 -4.46 4.31 2.33
CA GLU A 133 -5.32 5.47 2.60
C GLU A 133 -6.64 5.06 3.28
N VAL A 134 -7.23 3.94 2.86
CA VAL A 134 -8.46 3.40 3.48
C VAL A 134 -8.19 2.80 4.87
N GLU A 135 -7.09 2.08 5.05
CA GLU A 135 -6.76 1.41 6.31
C GLU A 135 -6.33 2.38 7.42
N SER A 136 -5.61 3.45 7.06
CA SER A 136 -5.17 4.49 8.01
C SER A 136 -6.32 5.34 8.58
N HIS A 137 -7.47 5.37 7.91
CA HIS A 137 -8.60 6.20 8.30
C HIS A 137 -9.94 5.42 8.16
N PRO A 138 -10.17 4.37 8.96
CA PRO A 138 -11.35 3.51 8.81
C PRO A 138 -12.67 4.26 9.10
N ASP A 139 -12.62 5.27 9.98
CA ASP A 139 -13.80 6.01 10.45
C ASP A 139 -14.13 7.25 9.61
N VAL A 140 -13.21 7.69 8.74
CA VAL A 140 -13.39 8.87 7.90
C VAL A 140 -13.17 8.45 6.46
N LEU A 141 -14.25 8.43 5.68
CA LEU A 141 -14.20 8.25 4.23
C LEU A 141 -13.50 9.45 3.60
N ARG A 142 -12.17 9.42 3.60
CA ARG A 142 -11.37 10.40 2.88
C ARG A 142 -11.48 10.14 1.40
N GLN A 143 -11.64 11.22 0.66
CA GLN A 143 -11.56 11.18 -0.79
C GLN A 143 -10.15 10.73 -1.17
N LEU A 144 -10.05 9.66 -1.97
CA LEU A 144 -8.75 9.19 -2.44
C LEU A 144 -8.09 10.29 -3.27
N THR A 145 -6.78 10.42 -3.12
CA THR A 145 -5.99 11.44 -3.80
C THR A 145 -4.89 10.83 -4.66
N CYS A 146 -4.56 11.52 -5.74
CA CYS A 146 -3.41 11.19 -6.56
C CYS A 146 -2.14 11.18 -5.70
N PRO A 147 -1.31 10.13 -5.75
CA PRO A 147 -0.07 10.07 -4.97
C PRO A 147 0.90 11.22 -5.26
N GLU A 148 0.92 11.66 -6.52
CA GLU A 148 1.88 12.65 -7.03
C GLU A 148 1.41 14.09 -6.79
N CYS A 149 0.20 14.43 -7.22
CA CYS A 149 -0.31 15.81 -7.16
C CYS A 149 -1.40 16.04 -6.12
N ARG A 150 -1.81 15.00 -5.37
CA ARG A 150 -2.87 15.02 -4.36
C ARG A 150 -4.25 15.50 -4.87
N VAL A 151 -4.44 15.61 -6.18
CA VAL A 151 -5.75 15.87 -6.80
C VAL A 151 -6.72 14.75 -6.42
N PRO A 152 -7.94 15.07 -5.95
CA PRO A 152 -8.91 14.04 -5.62
C PRO A 152 -9.29 13.17 -6.83
N VAL A 153 -9.46 11.88 -6.60
CA VAL A 153 -9.76 10.88 -7.63
C VAL A 153 -11.21 10.42 -7.48
N PHE A 154 -11.98 10.48 -8.56
CA PHE A 154 -13.34 9.95 -8.63
C PHE A 154 -13.26 8.66 -9.45
N PHE A 155 -13.28 7.49 -8.82
CA PHE A 155 -13.07 6.13 -9.35
C PHE A 155 -13.29 5.82 -10.85
N TYR A 156 -12.51 6.45 -11.73
CA TYR A 156 -12.51 6.24 -13.17
C TYR A 156 -11.07 6.00 -13.65
N LEU A 157 -10.51 4.89 -13.17
CA LEU A 157 -9.20 4.43 -13.61
C LEU A 157 -9.28 4.01 -15.07
N THR A 158 -8.39 4.53 -15.89
CA THR A 158 -8.30 4.15 -17.31
C THR A 158 -7.03 3.39 -17.55
N ILE A 159 -7.12 2.22 -18.18
CA ILE A 159 -5.94 1.48 -18.64
C ILE A 159 -5.32 2.25 -19.80
N ASN A 160 -4.07 2.67 -19.67
CA ASN A 160 -3.36 3.33 -20.75
C ASN A 160 -2.50 2.31 -21.53
N TYR A 161 -3.15 1.63 -22.50
CA TYR A 161 -2.49 0.63 -23.33
C TYR A 161 -1.29 1.20 -24.12
N ARG A 162 -1.32 2.48 -24.51
CA ARG A 162 -0.21 3.11 -25.25
C ARG A 162 1.03 3.23 -24.37
N LEU A 163 0.86 3.73 -23.15
CA LEU A 163 1.95 3.78 -22.17
C LEU A 163 2.43 2.38 -21.81
N GLN A 164 1.52 1.43 -21.61
CA GLN A 164 1.90 0.05 -21.28
C GLN A 164 2.72 -0.61 -22.41
N THR A 165 2.34 -0.40 -23.68
CA THR A 165 3.13 -0.90 -24.82
C THR A 165 4.50 -0.24 -24.88
N ALA A 166 4.59 1.08 -24.73
CA ALA A 166 5.87 1.79 -24.74
C ALA A 166 6.77 1.35 -23.57
N ALA A 167 6.20 1.20 -22.37
CA ALA A 167 6.89 0.72 -21.18
C ALA A 167 7.43 -0.71 -21.39
N SER A 168 6.64 -1.62 -21.98
CA SER A 168 7.09 -2.99 -22.27
C SER A 168 8.27 -3.08 -23.24
N GLN A 169 8.51 -2.05 -24.05
CA GLN A 169 9.68 -2.00 -24.94
C GLN A 169 10.93 -1.56 -24.16
N LEU A 170 10.78 -0.68 -23.18
CA LEU A 170 11.84 -0.22 -22.29
C LEU A 170 12.22 -1.21 -21.21
N SER A 171 11.36 -2.18 -20.89
CA SER A 171 11.64 -3.20 -19.87
C SER A 171 12.81 -4.15 -20.22
N ARG A 172 13.39 -4.02 -21.42
CA ARG A 172 14.66 -4.68 -21.79
C ARG A 172 15.89 -3.95 -21.24
N VAL A 173 15.74 -2.65 -20.98
CA VAL A 173 16.82 -1.75 -20.54
C VAL A 173 16.72 -1.48 -19.04
N TYR A 174 15.49 -1.37 -18.53
CA TYR A 174 15.21 -1.12 -17.13
C TYR A 174 14.62 -2.34 -16.44
N PRO A 175 14.92 -2.56 -15.15
CA PRO A 175 14.28 -3.63 -14.38
C PRO A 175 12.76 -3.46 -14.43
N GLN A 176 12.05 -4.56 -14.69
CA GLN A 176 10.61 -4.58 -14.52
C GLN A 176 10.29 -4.32 -13.06
N SER A 177 9.27 -3.50 -12.84
CA SER A 177 8.59 -3.43 -11.55
C SER A 177 8.24 -4.85 -11.08
N ASP A 178 8.43 -5.16 -9.79
CA ASP A 178 8.02 -6.43 -9.17
C ASP A 178 6.47 -6.54 -9.02
N CYS A 179 5.73 -6.09 -10.03
CA CYS A 179 4.30 -5.93 -9.99
C CYS A 179 3.49 -7.22 -9.92
N GLU A 180 4.12 -8.38 -10.12
CA GLU A 180 3.46 -9.68 -10.04
C GLU A 180 3.71 -10.44 -8.73
N GLY A 181 4.72 -10.05 -7.94
CA GLY A 181 5.17 -10.85 -6.78
C GLY A 181 5.70 -10.08 -5.56
N GLY A 182 5.63 -8.75 -5.53
CA GLY A 182 6.06 -7.94 -4.40
C GLY A 182 5.01 -7.76 -3.28
N LEU A 183 5.20 -6.75 -2.43
CA LEU A 183 4.34 -6.40 -1.28
C LEU A 183 2.84 -6.35 -1.61
N ALA A 184 2.46 -5.92 -2.81
CA ALA A 184 1.06 -5.92 -3.24
C ALA A 184 0.47 -7.32 -3.21
N HIS A 185 1.20 -8.31 -3.72
CA HIS A 185 0.76 -9.71 -3.74
C HIS A 185 0.58 -10.25 -2.33
N GLU A 186 1.51 -9.98 -1.43
CA GLU A 186 1.45 -10.37 -0.02
C GLU A 186 0.22 -9.79 0.69
N LEU A 187 -0.19 -8.58 0.29
CA LEU A 187 -1.37 -7.90 0.83
C LEU A 187 -2.68 -8.28 0.10
N GLY A 188 -2.65 -9.21 -0.85
CA GLY A 188 -3.85 -9.76 -1.51
C GLY A 188 -4.15 -9.18 -2.91
N TYR A 189 -3.19 -8.51 -3.52
CA TYR A 189 -3.29 -8.12 -4.93
C TYR A 189 -3.03 -9.31 -5.86
N HIS A 190 -4.03 -9.68 -6.64
CA HIS A 190 -4.01 -10.77 -7.62
C HIS A 190 -4.43 -10.28 -9.00
N GLY A 191 -4.08 -9.03 -9.32
CA GLY A 191 -4.34 -8.44 -10.63
C GLY A 191 -5.71 -7.75 -10.74
N PRO A 192 -6.35 -7.77 -11.93
CA PRO A 192 -7.60 -7.05 -12.19
C PRO A 192 -8.75 -7.41 -11.26
N THR A 193 -8.79 -8.65 -10.75
CA THR A 193 -9.82 -9.11 -9.79
C THR A 193 -9.72 -8.37 -8.46
N SER A 194 -8.51 -8.09 -7.96
CA SER A 194 -8.31 -7.32 -6.73
C SER A 194 -8.80 -5.88 -6.86
N TRP A 195 -8.65 -5.26 -8.04
CA TRP A 195 -9.26 -3.96 -8.31
C TRP A 195 -10.77 -4.00 -8.29
N ALA A 196 -11.40 -5.00 -8.93
CA ALA A 196 -12.86 -5.12 -8.90
C ALA A 196 -13.41 -5.31 -7.48
N MET A 197 -12.70 -6.07 -6.63
CA MET A 197 -13.05 -6.25 -5.23
C MET A 197 -12.84 -4.96 -4.41
N PHE A 198 -11.73 -4.26 -4.63
CA PHE A 198 -11.41 -3.01 -3.96
C PHE A 198 -12.40 -1.90 -4.33
N ASP A 199 -12.70 -1.74 -5.60
CA ASP A 199 -13.69 -0.81 -6.14
C ASP A 199 -15.11 -1.10 -5.60
N ARG A 200 -15.49 -2.38 -5.47
CA ARG A 200 -16.73 -2.77 -4.78
C ARG A 200 -16.72 -2.37 -3.31
N ARG A 201 -15.61 -2.59 -2.59
CA ARG A 201 -15.46 -2.18 -1.19
C ARG A 201 -15.63 -0.68 -1.03
N LEU A 202 -15.01 0.12 -1.90
CA LEU A 202 -15.10 1.58 -1.88
C LEU A 202 -16.50 2.09 -2.20
N ARG A 203 -17.19 1.51 -3.19
CA ARG A 203 -18.59 1.85 -3.48
C ARG A 203 -19.54 1.53 -2.33
N ASN A 204 -19.27 0.46 -1.57
CA ASN A 204 -20.06 0.16 -0.37
C ASN A 204 -19.75 1.13 0.78
N LEU A 205 -18.53 1.66 0.81
CA LEU A 205 -18.08 2.61 1.81
C LEU A 205 -18.60 4.03 1.52
N VAL A 206 -18.72 4.42 0.25
CA VAL A 206 -19.28 5.72 -0.18
C VAL A 206 -20.63 5.49 -0.85
N PRO A 207 -21.75 5.40 -0.10
CA PRO A 207 -23.07 5.32 -0.70
C PRO A 207 -23.31 6.58 -1.53
N ASN A 208 -23.63 6.38 -2.81
CA ASN A 208 -23.86 7.41 -3.85
C ASN A 208 -24.24 8.79 -3.29
N ILE A 209 -23.38 9.78 -3.54
CA ILE A 209 -23.73 11.20 -3.54
C ILE A 209 -24.37 11.51 -4.90
#